data_AF-A0AAV4AHX9-F1
#
_entry.id   AF-A0AAV4AHX9-F1
#
_cell.length_a   1.000
_cell.length_b   1.000
_cell.length_c   1.000
_cell.angle_alpha   90.00
_cell.angle_beta   90.00
_cell.angle_gamma   90.00
#
_symmetry.space_group_name_H-M   'P 1'
#
loop_
_entity.id
_entity.type
_entity.pdbx_description
1 polymer ?
#
loop_
_entity_poly.entity_id
_entity_poly.type
_entity_poly.pdbx_seq_one_letter_code
_entity_poly.pdbx_strand_id
1 'polypeptide(L)'
;MELAFGNNPSHSLRLFFSSYLARYNVNANQGIKNELLSCMVKCLTTDKQSFSVWCQLYTKHLVASGYLLEHICNEWSELAPLFDKKLLHETLRSFSVTNEEMETQSNRDGLAHCQAATKDLVGRLTRASFPWGLLIFLLVSVVASIVVYDVLSSPNWRMSRTMSFLEHYGIFALLEQAWGRIHTFLTLAAG
;
A
#
# COMPACT_ATOMS: atom_id res chain seq x y z
N MET A 1 -12.50 -5.52 26.49
CA MET A 1 -11.46 -4.71 27.17
C MET A 1 -11.73 -3.22 26.90
N GLU A 2 -12.91 -2.72 27.31
CA GLU A 2 -13.39 -1.36 26.97
C GLU A 2 -13.35 -0.38 28.15
N LEU A 3 -13.05 -0.85 29.36
CA LEU A 3 -13.20 -0.09 30.60
C LEU A 3 -12.01 0.82 30.98
N ALA A 4 -10.98 0.95 30.13
CA ALA A 4 -9.77 1.71 30.45
C ALA A 4 -9.61 3.04 29.69
N PHE A 5 -10.60 3.46 28.91
CA PHE A 5 -10.58 4.74 28.19
C PHE A 5 -11.26 5.82 29.06
N GLY A 6 -10.50 6.40 30.00
CA GLY A 6 -10.96 7.58 30.74
C GLY A 6 -11.15 8.80 29.83
N ASN A 7 -11.74 9.88 30.37
CA ASN A 7 -12.24 11.10 29.71
C ASN A 7 -11.26 11.87 28.77
N ASN A 8 -10.03 11.40 28.56
CA ASN A 8 -9.08 11.88 27.55
C ASN A 8 -8.42 10.69 26.83
N PRO A 9 -9.08 10.11 25.80
CA PRO A 9 -8.62 8.88 25.15
C PRO A 9 -7.26 9.05 24.45
N SER A 10 -6.97 10.21 23.87
CA SER A 10 -5.76 10.46 23.07
C SER A 10 -4.47 10.49 23.90
N HIS A 11 -4.46 11.09 25.09
CA HIS A 11 -3.26 11.09 25.94
C HIS A 11 -2.99 9.71 26.54
N SER A 12 -4.05 8.94 26.79
CA SER A 12 -3.96 7.57 27.32
C SER A 12 -3.41 6.60 26.26
N LEU A 13 -3.84 6.72 24.99
CA LEU A 13 -3.41 5.85 23.90
C LEU A 13 -1.89 5.87 23.62
N ARG A 14 -1.24 7.03 23.76
CA ARG A 14 0.22 7.15 23.60
C ARG A 14 1.00 6.45 24.70
N LEU A 15 0.52 6.59 25.93
CA LEU A 15 1.09 5.91 27.10
C LEU A 15 0.89 4.39 26.98
N PHE A 16 -0.27 3.96 26.48
CA PHE A 16 -0.53 2.56 26.18
C PHE A 16 0.39 2.04 25.08
N PHE A 17 0.55 2.75 23.96
CA PHE A 17 1.45 2.36 22.88
C PHE A 17 2.88 2.14 23.39
N SER A 18 3.43 3.13 24.10
CA SER A 18 4.76 3.03 24.73
C SER A 18 4.86 1.82 25.67
N SER A 19 3.84 1.62 26.52
CA SER A 19 3.79 0.50 27.46
C SER A 19 3.72 -0.85 26.76
N TYR A 20 2.95 -0.96 25.68
CA TYR A 20 2.86 -2.18 24.88
C TYR A 20 4.20 -2.47 24.20
N LEU A 21 4.86 -1.45 23.65
CA LEU A 21 6.16 -1.59 22.98
C LEU A 21 7.22 -2.13 23.94
N ALA A 22 7.24 -1.60 25.17
CA ALA A 22 8.16 -2.03 26.22
C ALA A 22 7.85 -3.44 26.77
N ARG A 23 6.59 -3.89 26.72
CA ARG A 23 6.15 -5.20 27.23
C ARG A 23 6.23 -6.32 26.20
N TYR A 24 6.47 -5.99 24.93
CA TYR A 24 6.54 -7.02 23.89
C TYR A 24 7.70 -7.98 24.17
N ASN A 25 7.37 -9.26 24.33
CA ASN A 25 8.31 -10.31 24.63
C ASN A 25 8.16 -11.45 23.62
N VAL A 26 9.24 -11.74 22.89
CA VAL A 26 9.27 -12.77 21.84
C VAL A 26 8.96 -14.17 22.39
N ASN A 27 9.32 -14.42 23.65
CA ASN A 27 9.14 -15.70 24.33
C ASN A 27 7.74 -15.89 24.93
N ALA A 28 6.87 -14.89 24.84
CA ALA A 28 5.49 -15.00 25.32
C ALA A 28 4.64 -15.89 24.40
N ASN A 29 3.49 -16.31 24.91
CA ASN A 29 2.49 -17.06 24.15
C ASN A 29 2.05 -16.28 22.89
N GLN A 30 1.87 -16.97 21.77
CA GLN A 30 1.48 -16.38 20.47
C GLN A 30 0.19 -15.56 20.57
N GLY A 31 -0.82 -16.05 21.29
CA GLY A 31 -2.06 -15.30 21.49
C GLY A 31 -1.86 -13.94 22.16
N ILE A 32 -0.95 -13.87 23.15
CA ILE A 32 -0.63 -12.62 23.85
C ILE A 32 0.14 -11.67 22.93
N LYS A 33 1.08 -12.20 22.13
CA LYS A 33 1.85 -11.41 21.17
C LYS A 33 0.93 -10.77 20.13
N ASN A 34 0.03 -11.54 19.54
CA ASN A 34 -0.90 -11.05 18.53
C ASN A 34 -1.84 -9.98 19.11
N GLU A 35 -2.42 -10.21 20.29
CA GLU A 35 -3.28 -9.22 20.95
C GLU A 35 -2.53 -7.90 21.21
N LEU A 36 -1.26 -8.00 21.64
CA LEU A 36 -0.44 -6.83 21.90
C LEU A 36 -0.12 -6.05 20.61
N LEU A 37 0.17 -6.75 19.52
CA LEU A 37 0.39 -6.16 18.19
C LEU A 37 -0.88 -5.49 17.66
N SER A 38 -2.04 -6.15 17.77
CA SER A 38 -3.33 -5.56 17.41
C SER A 38 -3.66 -4.32 18.25
N CYS A 39 -3.32 -4.32 19.54
CA CYS A 39 -3.45 -3.15 20.40
C CYS A 39 -2.54 -1.99 19.95
N MET A 40 -1.30 -2.28 19.56
CA MET A 40 -0.38 -1.26 19.01
C MET A 40 -0.91 -0.68 17.70
N VAL A 41 -1.40 -1.53 16.79
CA VAL A 41 -2.02 -1.10 15.53
C VAL A 41 -3.20 -0.18 15.82
N LYS A 42 -4.08 -0.56 16.75
CA LYS A 42 -5.21 0.28 17.16
C LYS A 42 -4.78 1.64 17.68
N CYS A 43 -3.69 1.72 18.45
CA CYS A 43 -3.13 3.00 18.91
C CYS A 43 -2.66 3.87 17.72
N LEU A 44 -2.00 3.28 16.72
CA LEU A 44 -1.50 3.99 15.54
C LEU A 44 -2.63 4.47 14.61
N THR A 45 -3.67 3.65 14.41
CA THR A 45 -4.81 4.01 13.55
C THR A 45 -5.76 5.00 14.22
N THR A 46 -5.79 5.06 15.56
CA THR A 46 -6.69 5.94 16.31
C THR A 46 -6.05 7.28 16.71
N ASP A 47 -4.79 7.28 17.15
CA ASP A 47 -4.09 8.50 17.55
C ASP A 47 -2.82 8.72 16.71
N LYS A 48 -2.87 9.76 15.88
CA LYS A 48 -1.78 10.18 14.99
C LYS A 48 -0.46 10.44 15.71
N GLN A 49 -0.51 10.81 16.99
CA GLN A 49 0.69 11.12 17.77
C GLN A 49 1.39 9.86 18.29
N SER A 50 0.74 8.69 18.24
CA SER A 50 1.37 7.39 18.49
C SER A 50 2.54 7.13 17.53
N PHE A 51 2.47 7.64 16.29
CA PHE A 51 3.58 7.57 15.34
C PHE A 51 4.84 8.30 15.84
N SER A 52 4.67 9.50 16.40
CA SER A 52 5.78 10.28 16.95
C SER A 52 6.44 9.56 18.13
N VAL A 53 5.62 8.97 19.02
CA VAL A 53 6.11 8.12 20.12
C VAL A 53 6.86 6.90 19.58
N TRP A 54 6.36 6.28 18.51
CA TRP A 54 7.03 5.16 17.88
C TRP A 54 8.41 5.54 17.33
N CYS A 55 8.53 6.68 16.64
CA CYS A 55 9.82 7.23 16.20
C CYS A 55 10.82 7.40 17.34
N GLN A 56 10.38 7.96 18.48
CA GLN A 56 11.24 8.19 19.63
C GLN A 56 11.71 6.90 20.32
N LEU A 57 10.90 5.85 20.25
CA LEU A 57 11.15 4.57 20.94
C LEU A 57 11.75 3.49 20.02
N TYR A 58 11.81 3.75 18.72
CA TYR A 58 12.20 2.77 17.70
C TYR A 58 13.54 2.09 17.99
N THR A 59 14.60 2.88 18.19
CA THR A 59 15.95 2.35 18.45
C THR A 59 16.06 1.61 19.78
N LYS A 60 15.22 1.95 20.76
CA LYS A 60 15.18 1.28 22.07
C LYS A 60 14.45 -0.06 22.03
N HIS A 61 13.53 -0.22 21.08
CA HIS A 61 12.64 -1.36 20.98
C HIS A 61 12.60 -1.91 19.55
N LEU A 62 13.77 -2.14 18.96
CA LEU A 62 13.90 -2.61 17.57
C LEU A 62 13.19 -3.95 17.37
N VAL A 63 13.45 -4.93 18.23
CA VAL A 63 12.81 -6.25 18.13
C VAL A 63 11.29 -6.13 18.09
N ALA A 64 10.70 -5.41 19.06
CA ALA A 64 9.25 -5.20 19.12
C ALA A 64 8.71 -4.45 17.90
N SER A 65 9.42 -3.41 17.45
CA SER A 65 9.05 -2.64 16.27
C SER A 65 9.10 -3.47 14.99
N GLY A 66 10.08 -4.38 14.87
CA GLY A 66 10.20 -5.29 13.74
C GLY A 66 9.01 -6.23 13.62
N TYR A 67 8.59 -6.83 14.73
CA TYR A 67 7.38 -7.67 14.77
C TYR A 67 6.09 -6.87 14.49
N LEU A 68 6.01 -5.62 14.96
CA LEU A 68 4.89 -4.74 14.62
C LEU A 68 4.83 -4.43 13.13
N LEU A 69 5.97 -4.09 12.53
CA LEU A 69 6.07 -3.86 11.08
C LEU A 69 5.72 -5.12 10.29
N GLU A 70 6.24 -6.28 10.70
CA GLU A 70 5.93 -7.56 10.07
C GLU A 70 4.44 -7.91 10.17
N HIS A 71 3.82 -7.70 11.33
CA HIS A 71 2.39 -7.90 11.51
C HIS A 71 1.56 -7.00 10.57
N ILE A 72 1.96 -5.72 10.45
CA ILE A 72 1.33 -4.79 9.50
C ILE A 72 1.52 -5.25 8.04
N CYS A 73 2.68 -5.79 7.69
CA CYS A 73 2.93 -6.35 6.35
C CYS A 73 2.06 -7.58 6.05
N ASN A 74 1.93 -8.48 7.03
CA ASN A 74 1.18 -9.72 6.91
C ASN A 74 -0.33 -9.45 6.77
N GLU A 75 -0.86 -8.50 7.53
CA GLU A 75 -2.28 -8.12 7.52
C GLU A 75 -2.55 -6.87 6.67
N TRP A 76 -1.64 -6.54 5.74
CA TRP A 76 -1.69 -5.27 4.99
C TRP A 76 -3.01 -5.04 4.26
N SER A 77 -3.61 -6.06 3.66
CA SER A 77 -4.88 -5.93 2.93
C SER A 77 -6.02 -5.43 3.82
N GLU A 78 -6.03 -5.81 5.09
CA GLU A 78 -7.06 -5.45 6.05
C GLU A 78 -6.73 -4.15 6.77
N LEU A 79 -5.44 -3.94 7.10
CA LEU A 79 -5.00 -2.79 7.89
C LEU A 79 -4.72 -1.54 7.07
N ALA A 80 -4.30 -1.66 5.80
CA ALA A 80 -3.99 -0.52 4.93
C ALA A 80 -5.06 0.60 4.89
N PRO A 81 -6.38 0.31 4.82
CA PRO A 81 -7.38 1.37 4.82
C PRO A 81 -7.52 2.11 6.16
N LEU A 82 -7.06 1.52 7.27
CA LEU A 82 -7.17 2.11 8.62
C LEU A 82 -6.06 3.12 8.92
N PHE A 83 -4.95 3.05 8.18
CA PHE A 83 -3.78 3.89 8.43
C PHE A 83 -3.87 5.23 7.70
N ASP A 84 -3.39 6.29 8.38
CA ASP A 84 -3.00 7.52 7.70
C ASP A 84 -1.74 7.26 6.88
N LYS A 85 -1.92 7.02 5.57
CA LYS A 85 -0.84 6.62 4.65
C LYS A 85 0.32 7.62 4.63
N LYS A 86 0.05 8.91 4.82
CA LYS A 86 1.09 9.94 4.83
C LYS A 86 1.97 9.81 6.07
N LEU A 87 1.35 9.71 7.25
CA LEU A 87 2.08 9.56 8.51
C LEU A 87 2.84 8.24 8.57
N LEU A 88 2.23 7.15 8.12
CA LEU A 88 2.90 5.85 8.05
C LEU A 88 4.11 5.91 7.10
N HIS A 89 3.97 6.52 5.92
CA HIS A 89 5.07 6.68 4.98
C HIS A 89 6.21 7.56 5.54
N GLU A 90 5.89 8.67 6.21
CA GLU A 90 6.89 9.52 6.87
C GLU A 90 7.62 8.78 8.00
N THR A 91 6.89 8.00 8.80
CA THR A 91 7.45 7.16 9.87
C THR A 91 8.40 6.10 9.32
N LEU A 92 8.00 5.37 8.27
CA LEU A 92 8.84 4.35 7.64
C LEU A 92 10.08 4.94 6.97
N ARG A 93 9.97 6.16 6.42
CA ARG A 93 11.13 6.89 5.91
C ARG A 93 12.10 7.22 7.03
N SER A 94 11.60 7.68 8.18
CA SER A 94 12.43 7.91 9.37
C SER A 94 13.14 6.62 9.80
N PHE A 95 12.43 5.49 9.84
CA PHE A 95 13.03 4.19 10.19
C PHE A 95 14.08 3.74 9.17
N SER A 96 13.85 3.98 7.88
CA SER A 96 14.82 3.62 6.85
C SER A 96 16.15 4.36 7.05
N VAL A 97 16.10 5.68 7.30
CA VAL A 97 17.29 6.49 7.58
C VAL A 97 17.98 6.02 8.86
N THR A 98 17.23 5.84 9.95
CA THR A 98 17.80 5.35 11.22
C THR A 98 18.41 3.96 11.05
N ASN A 99 17.80 3.07 10.26
CA ASN A 99 18.34 1.74 10.00
C ASN A 99 19.68 1.81 9.26
N GLU A 100 19.79 2.64 8.22
CA GLU A 100 21.04 2.85 7.46
C GLU A 100 22.15 3.39 8.39
N GLU A 101 21.83 4.34 9.27
CA GLU A 101 22.77 4.87 10.25
C GLU A 101 23.25 3.79 11.23
N MET A 102 22.35 2.91 11.66
CA MET A 102 22.65 1.81 12.59
C MET A 102 23.39 0.63 11.95
N GLU A 103 23.43 0.47 10.63
CA GLU A 103 24.19 -0.60 9.96
C GLU A 103 25.68 -0.56 10.30
N THR A 104 26.19 0.63 10.59
CA THR A 104 27.59 0.86 10.97
C THR A 104 27.87 0.54 12.44
N GLN A 105 26.85 0.26 13.24
CA GLN A 105 26.95 0.03 14.69
C GLN A 105 26.99 -1.47 15.04
N SER A 106 27.61 -1.79 16.18
CA SER A 106 27.85 -3.17 16.63
C SER A 106 26.57 -3.91 17.08
N ASN A 107 25.53 -3.18 17.47
CA ASN A 107 24.30 -3.78 18.00
C ASN A 107 23.27 -4.03 16.88
N ARG A 108 23.15 -5.29 16.47
CA ARG A 108 22.36 -5.72 15.29
C ARG A 108 21.08 -6.48 15.65
N ASP A 109 20.82 -6.71 16.93
CA ASP A 109 19.72 -7.58 17.35
C ASP A 109 18.36 -6.93 17.00
N GLY A 110 17.63 -7.58 16.10
CA GLY A 110 16.36 -7.07 15.56
C GLY A 110 16.49 -6.08 14.40
N LEU A 111 17.70 -5.57 14.10
CA LEU A 111 17.90 -4.57 13.03
C LEU A 111 17.58 -5.13 11.64
N ALA A 112 18.14 -6.29 11.30
CA ALA A 112 17.91 -6.92 9.99
C ALA A 112 16.42 -7.25 9.75
N HIS A 113 15.72 -7.65 10.82
CA HIS A 113 14.29 -7.94 10.78
C HIS A 113 13.47 -6.65 10.55
N CYS A 114 13.78 -5.58 11.29
CA CYS A 114 13.20 -4.26 11.07
C CYS A 114 13.44 -3.73 9.65
N GLN A 115 14.66 -3.86 9.13
CA GLN A 115 15.03 -3.41 7.79
C GLN A 115 14.21 -4.10 6.71
N ALA A 116 14.09 -5.43 6.80
CA ALA A 116 13.30 -6.22 5.87
C ALA A 116 11.82 -5.80 5.90
N ALA A 117 11.22 -5.71 7.09
CA ALA A 117 9.83 -5.34 7.26
C ALA A 117 9.54 -3.89 6.82
N THR A 118 10.44 -2.95 7.16
CA THR A 118 10.33 -1.53 6.73
C THR A 118 10.37 -1.43 5.21
N LYS A 119 11.32 -2.11 4.56
CA LYS A 119 11.49 -2.08 3.10
C LYS A 119 10.27 -2.66 2.37
N ASP A 120 9.72 -3.77 2.87
CA ASP A 120 8.49 -4.35 2.29
C ASP A 120 7.32 -3.37 2.40
N LEU A 121 7.11 -2.77 3.57
CA LEU A 121 5.99 -1.87 3.82
C LEU A 121 6.08 -0.58 3.00
N VAL A 122 7.28 -0.01 2.85
CA VAL A 122 7.54 1.13 1.95
C VAL A 122 7.18 0.75 0.52
N GLY A 123 7.63 -0.41 0.03
CA GLY A 123 7.31 -0.88 -1.32
C GLY A 123 5.80 -1.01 -1.57
N ARG A 124 5.05 -1.51 -0.58
CA ARG A 124 3.58 -1.61 -0.63
C ARG A 124 2.91 -0.25 -0.69
N LEU A 125 3.36 0.71 0.13
CA LEU A 125 2.84 2.09 0.12
C LEU A 125 3.12 2.80 -1.20
N THR A 126 4.34 2.70 -1.73
CA THR A 126 4.70 3.34 -3.01
C THR A 126 3.88 2.77 -4.16
N ARG A 127 3.66 1.44 -4.21
CA ARG A 127 2.83 0.81 -5.24
C ARG A 127 1.38 1.27 -5.16
N ALA A 128 0.85 1.46 -3.96
CA ALA A 128 -0.50 1.97 -3.73
C ALA A 128 -0.65 3.47 -4.06
N SER A 129 0.43 4.25 -3.93
CA SER A 129 0.46 5.69 -4.23
C SER A 129 0.75 6.02 -5.69
N PHE A 130 1.22 5.05 -6.49
CA PHE A 130 1.55 5.30 -7.89
C PHE A 130 0.27 5.50 -8.74
N PRO A 131 0.17 6.58 -9.53
CA PRO A 131 -1.04 6.92 -10.28
C PRO A 131 -1.18 6.07 -11.55
N TRP A 132 -1.37 4.76 -11.38
CA TRP A 132 -1.51 3.80 -12.49
C TRP A 132 -2.58 4.20 -13.50
N GLY A 133 -3.69 4.79 -13.03
CA GLY A 133 -4.75 5.29 -13.91
C GLY A 133 -4.27 6.41 -14.84
N LEU A 134 -3.46 7.36 -14.35
CA LEU A 134 -2.90 8.44 -15.16
C LEU A 134 -1.91 7.89 -16.18
N LEU A 135 -1.05 6.95 -15.77
CA LEU A 135 -0.09 6.30 -16.67
C LEU A 135 -0.80 5.54 -17.81
N ILE A 136 -1.83 4.76 -17.48
CA ILE A 136 -2.64 4.06 -18.47
C ILE A 136 -3.34 5.06 -19.40
N PHE A 137 -3.95 6.11 -18.85
CA PHE A 137 -4.61 7.15 -19.65
C PHE A 137 -3.64 7.83 -20.62
N LEU A 138 -2.45 8.20 -20.17
CA LEU A 138 -1.41 8.79 -21.03
C LEU A 138 -0.98 7.81 -22.13
N LEU A 139 -0.79 6.54 -21.79
CA LEU A 139 -0.41 5.52 -22.76
C LEU A 139 -1.49 5.34 -23.83
N VAL A 140 -2.77 5.28 -23.44
CA VAL A 140 -3.89 5.21 -24.37
C VAL A 140 -3.99 6.46 -25.24
N SER A 141 -3.79 7.65 -24.66
CA SER A 141 -3.81 8.93 -25.37
C SER A 141 -2.71 9.00 -26.45
N VAL A 142 -1.51 8.51 -26.15
CA VAL A 142 -0.41 8.42 -27.12
C VAL A 142 -0.77 7.46 -28.26
N VAL A 143 -1.28 6.27 -27.96
CA VAL A 143 -1.71 5.31 -28.99
C VAL A 143 -2.82 5.90 -29.86
N ALA A 144 -3.83 6.53 -29.26
CA ALA A 144 -4.92 7.18 -29.99
C ALA A 144 -4.40 8.30 -30.90
N SER A 145 -3.46 9.10 -30.42
CA SER A 145 -2.84 10.18 -31.21
C SER A 145 -2.07 9.64 -32.41
N ILE A 146 -1.33 8.53 -32.25
CA ILE A 146 -0.62 7.85 -33.35
C ILE A 146 -1.64 7.35 -34.39
N VAL A 147 -2.73 6.71 -33.95
CA VAL A 147 -3.78 6.21 -34.83
C VAL A 147 -4.44 7.35 -35.61
N VAL A 148 -4.82 8.44 -34.92
CA VAL A 148 -5.44 9.61 -35.56
C VAL A 148 -4.48 10.26 -36.56
N TYR A 149 -3.21 10.40 -36.20
CA TYR A 149 -2.19 10.94 -37.10
C TYR A 149 -2.01 10.08 -38.36
N ASP A 150 -1.97 8.76 -38.22
CA ASP A 150 -1.84 7.81 -39.34
C ASP A 150 -3.06 7.85 -40.27
N VAL A 151 -4.27 7.96 -39.71
CA VAL A 151 -5.52 8.07 -40.48
C VAL A 151 -5.61 9.40 -41.21
N LEU A 152 -5.30 10.52 -40.55
CA LEU A 152 -5.39 11.87 -41.15
C LEU A 152 -4.28 12.15 -42.16
N SER A 153 -3.09 11.59 -41.97
CA SER A 153 -1.97 11.75 -42.91
C SER A 153 -2.08 10.84 -44.14
N SER A 154 -3.05 9.91 -44.15
CA SER A 154 -3.27 8.99 -45.26
C SER A 154 -4.27 9.60 -46.27
N PRO A 155 -3.89 9.80 -47.56
CA PRO A 155 -4.77 10.40 -48.57
C PRO A 155 -5.95 9.50 -48.99
N ASN A 156 -5.89 8.20 -48.68
CA ASN A 156 -7.00 7.25 -48.85
C ASN A 156 -7.19 6.48 -47.53
N TRP A 157 -8.39 6.56 -46.95
CA TRP A 157 -8.77 5.87 -45.70
C TRP A 157 -8.53 4.35 -45.75
N ARG A 158 -8.57 3.77 -46.95
CA ARG A 158 -8.35 2.34 -47.22
C ARG A 158 -6.88 1.88 -47.20
N MET A 159 -5.91 2.79 -47.07
CA MET A 159 -4.48 2.45 -47.15
C MET A 159 -3.68 2.77 -45.87
N SER A 160 -4.37 3.16 -44.80
CA SER A 160 -3.75 3.36 -43.48
C SER A 160 -3.17 2.05 -42.97
N ARG A 161 -1.93 2.09 -42.47
CA ARG A 161 -1.24 0.95 -41.85
C ARG A 161 -2.01 0.45 -40.63
N THR A 162 -2.71 1.32 -39.92
CA THR A 162 -3.57 0.96 -38.79
C THR A 162 -4.74 0.06 -39.21
N MET A 163 -5.41 0.37 -40.33
CA MET A 163 -6.51 -0.46 -40.86
C MET A 163 -5.99 -1.85 -41.27
N SER A 164 -4.85 -1.91 -41.97
CA SER A 164 -4.20 -3.16 -42.35
C SER A 164 -3.78 -3.99 -41.13
N PHE A 165 -3.32 -3.35 -40.04
CA PHE A 165 -2.97 -4.02 -38.80
C PHE A 165 -4.21 -4.55 -38.05
N LEU A 166 -5.27 -3.73 -37.95
CA LEU A 166 -6.55 -4.11 -37.32
C LEU A 166 -7.20 -5.31 -38.01
N GLU A 167 -7.10 -5.36 -39.34
CA GLU A 167 -7.59 -6.46 -40.17
C GLU A 167 -6.70 -7.70 -40.03
N HIS A 168 -5.37 -7.55 -40.04
CA HIS A 168 -4.42 -8.66 -39.89
C HIS A 168 -4.53 -9.36 -38.53
N TYR A 169 -4.80 -8.60 -37.46
CA TYR A 169 -4.97 -9.15 -36.11
C TYR A 169 -6.42 -9.53 -35.77
N GLY A 170 -7.36 -9.39 -36.71
CA GLY A 170 -8.77 -9.79 -36.52
C GLY A 170 -9.49 -9.04 -35.38
N ILE A 171 -8.96 -7.90 -34.95
CA ILE A 171 -9.45 -7.14 -33.79
C ILE A 171 -10.88 -6.63 -34.04
N PHE A 172 -11.22 -6.35 -35.29
CA PHE A 172 -12.56 -5.92 -35.70
C PHE A 172 -13.62 -7.01 -35.42
N ALA A 173 -13.31 -8.28 -35.72
CA ALA A 173 -14.22 -9.40 -35.48
C ALA A 173 -14.43 -9.64 -33.98
N LEU A 174 -13.39 -9.47 -33.16
CA LEU A 174 -13.48 -9.58 -31.70
C LEU A 174 -14.30 -8.45 -31.09
N LEU A 175 -14.15 -7.22 -31.61
CA LEU A 175 -14.94 -6.06 -31.19
C LEU A 175 -16.42 -6.22 -31.53
N GLU A 176 -16.73 -6.69 -32.74
CA GLU A 176 -18.10 -6.93 -33.19
C GLU A 176 -18.78 -8.03 -32.34
N GLN A 177 -18.04 -9.10 -32.04
CA GLN A 177 -18.51 -10.17 -31.16
C GLN A 177 -18.72 -9.69 -29.71
N ALA A 178 -17.82 -8.87 -29.17
CA ALA A 178 -17.95 -8.29 -27.84
C ALA A 178 -19.12 -7.31 -27.76
N TRP A 179 -19.31 -6.49 -28.80
CA TRP A 179 -20.43 -5.54 -28.89
C TRP A 179 -21.78 -6.25 -28.92
N GLY A 180 -21.88 -7.34 -29.71
CA GLY A 180 -23.08 -8.19 -29.72
C GLY A 180 -23.41 -8.74 -28.34
N ARG A 181 -22.42 -9.23 -27.60
CA ARG A 181 -22.61 -9.73 -26.23
C ARG A 181 -23.05 -8.63 -25.26
N ILE A 182 -22.41 -7.47 -25.27
CA ILE A 182 -22.76 -6.34 -24.40
C ILE A 182 -24.19 -5.88 -24.68
N HIS A 183 -24.59 -5.79 -25.95
CA HIS A 183 -25.94 -5.42 -26.33
C HIS A 183 -26.98 -6.43 -25.82
N THR A 184 -26.69 -7.74 -25.91
CA THR A 184 -27.58 -8.77 -25.34
C THR A 184 -27.69 -8.69 -23.81
N PHE A 185 -26.62 -8.37 -23.10
CA PHE A 185 -26.67 -8.20 -21.64
C PHE A 185 -27.43 -6.93 -21.24
N LEU A 186 -27.25 -5.83 -21.96
CA LEU A 186 -27.98 -4.57 -21.69
C LEU A 186 -29.47 -4.69 -21.99
N THR A 187 -29.85 -5.43 -23.04
CA THR A 187 -31.26 -5.66 -23.39
C THR A 187 -31.95 -6.62 -22.40
N LEU A 188 -31.24 -7.64 -21.90
CA LEU A 188 -31.74 -8.53 -20.83
C LEU A 188 -31.86 -7.85 -19.47
N ALA A 189 -31.02 -6.85 -19.18
CA ALA A 189 -31.06 -6.10 -17.91
C ALA A 189 -32.14 -4.99 -17.90
N ALA A 190 -32.73 -4.66 -19.04
CA ALA A 190 -33.72 -3.59 -19.21
C ALA A 190 -35.17 -4.08 -19.35
N GLY A 191 -35.41 -5.40 -19.33
CA GLY A 191 -36.74 -6.04 -19.36
C GLY A 191 -37.02 -6.80 -18.08
#